data_AF-A0A534K561-F1
#
_entry.id   AF-A0A534K561-F1
#
_cell.length_a   1.000
_cell.length_b   1.000
_cell.length_c   1.000
_cell.angle_alpha   90.00
_cell.angle_beta   90.00
_cell.angle_gamma   90.00
#
_symmetry.space_group_name_H-M   'P 1'
#
loop_
_entity.id
_entity.type
_entity.pdbx_description
1 polymer ?
#
loop_
_entity_poly.entity_id
_entity_poly.type
_entity_poly.pdbx_seq_one_letter_code
_entity_poly.pdbx_strand_id
1 'polypeptide(L)'
;PITFRLLEERFDRAVLMYQWEFARRMIAKPATADYSRLSVGVYRRAAAEILERVPRNAFHPQPRVDSALVRLVPRPSPFPIEDPGRFDAV
;
A
#
# COMPACT_ATOMS: atom_id res chain seq x y z
N PRO A 1 -4.37 1.06 10.31
CA PRO A 1 -4.96 1.61 9.05
C PRO A 1 -5.75 0.52 8.29
N ILE A 2 -6.75 0.88 7.48
CA ILE A 2 -7.62 -0.12 6.83
C ILE A 2 -6.85 -1.13 5.97
N THR A 3 -5.81 -0.69 5.26
CA THR A 3 -4.97 -1.57 4.42
C THR A 3 -4.34 -2.72 5.22
N PHE A 4 -3.81 -2.45 6.41
CA PHE A 4 -3.16 -3.47 7.23
C PHE A 4 -4.16 -4.45 7.81
N ARG A 5 -5.33 -3.96 8.27
CA ARG A 5 -6.43 -4.84 8.69
C ARG A 5 -6.92 -5.72 7.54
N LEU A 6 -7.03 -5.16 6.33
CA LEU A 6 -7.41 -5.96 5.16
C LEU A 6 -6.36 -7.04 4.87
N LEU A 7 -5.06 -6.71 4.94
CA LEU A 7 -3.95 -7.64 4.73
C LEU A 7 -3.85 -8.75 5.80
N GLU A 8 -4.60 -8.65 6.91
CA GLU A 8 -4.75 -9.71 7.91
C GLU A 8 -5.87 -10.70 7.54
N GLU A 9 -6.78 -10.31 6.64
CA GLU A 9 -7.86 -11.14 6.13
C GLU A 9 -7.42 -12.01 4.95
N ARG A 10 -8.17 -13.08 4.67
CA ARG A 10 -7.92 -13.96 3.52
C ARG A 10 -8.57 -13.43 2.25
N PHE A 11 -7.74 -13.11 1.25
CA PHE A 11 -8.19 -12.76 -0.11
C PHE A 11 -7.07 -13.01 -1.12
N ASP A 12 -7.44 -13.29 -2.38
CA ASP A 12 -6.45 -13.54 -3.45
C ASP A 12 -5.92 -12.23 -4.06
N ARG A 13 -6.79 -11.22 -4.16
CA ARG A 13 -6.47 -9.92 -4.76
C ARG A 13 -7.42 -8.83 -4.26
N ALA A 14 -6.87 -7.65 -4.02
CA ALA A 14 -7.65 -6.42 -3.82
C ALA A 14 -7.21 -5.35 -4.83
N VAL A 15 -8.16 -4.57 -5.34
CA VAL A 15 -7.89 -3.34 -6.08
C VAL A 15 -8.57 -2.22 -5.31
N LEU A 16 -7.76 -1.32 -4.75
CA LEU A 16 -8.21 -0.30 -3.82
C LEU A 16 -7.77 1.06 -4.30
N MET A 17 -8.57 2.07 -3.99
CA MET A 17 -8.25 3.44 -4.31
C MET A 17 -7.65 4.15 -3.10
N TYR A 18 -6.56 4.90 -3.34
CA TYR A 18 -5.88 5.71 -2.34
C TYR A 18 -5.64 7.12 -2.87
N GLN A 19 -5.36 8.08 -1.98
CA GLN A 19 -4.79 9.35 -2.39
C GLN A 19 -3.42 9.13 -3.06
N TRP A 20 -3.08 9.96 -4.04
CA TRP A 20 -1.88 9.80 -4.85
C TRP A 20 -0.57 9.70 -4.04
N GLU A 21 -0.37 10.58 -3.06
CA GLU A 21 0.83 10.57 -2.21
C GLU A 21 0.93 9.29 -1.37
N PHE A 22 -0.19 8.83 -0.82
CA PHE A 22 -0.24 7.60 -0.04
C PHE A 22 0.09 6.38 -0.89
N ALA A 23 -0.49 6.27 -2.10
CA ALA A 23 -0.21 5.19 -3.03
C ALA A 23 1.28 5.14 -3.43
N ARG A 24 1.90 6.29 -3.70
CA ARG A 24 3.33 6.37 -4.02
C ARG A 24 4.20 5.87 -2.87
N ARG A 25 3.88 6.25 -1.64
CA ARG A 25 4.60 5.77 -0.44
C ARG A 25 4.43 4.28 -0.22
N MET A 26 3.28 3.69 -0.55
CA MET A 26 3.07 2.24 -0.44
C MET A 26 4.04 1.45 -1.32
N ILE A 27 4.36 1.95 -2.52
CA ILE A 27 5.20 1.24 -3.51
C ILE A 27 6.62 1.82 -3.65
N ALA A 28 7.02 2.74 -2.76
CA ALA A 28 8.29 3.43 -2.85
C ALA A 28 9.47 2.46 -2.74
N LYS A 29 10.51 2.68 -3.55
CA LYS A 29 11.75 1.89 -3.51
C LYS A 29 12.66 2.37 -2.37
N PRO A 30 13.52 1.50 -1.81
CA PRO A 30 14.54 1.92 -0.84
C PRO A 30 15.38 3.10 -1.33
N ALA A 31 15.85 3.92 -0.39
CA ALA A 31 16.65 5.13 -0.66
C ALA A 31 15.95 6.19 -1.53
N THR A 32 14.62 6.21 -1.56
CA THR A 32 13.82 7.30 -2.16
C THR A 32 13.14 8.14 -1.08
N ALA A 33 12.79 9.39 -1.37
CA ALA A 33 12.17 10.30 -0.41
C ALA A 33 10.80 9.80 0.11
N ASP A 34 10.08 9.02 -0.69
CA ASP A 34 8.76 8.46 -0.32
C ASP A 34 8.88 7.15 0.50
N TYR A 35 10.08 6.57 0.60
CA TYR A 35 10.31 5.32 1.31
C TYR A 35 10.12 5.50 2.80
N SER A 36 9.26 4.69 3.40
CA SER A 36 8.89 4.82 4.80
C SER A 36 8.44 3.47 5.40
N ARG A 37 8.08 3.47 6.68
CA ARG A 37 7.50 2.30 7.36
C ARG A 37 6.31 1.70 6.57
N LEU A 38 5.52 2.56 5.92
CA LEU A 38 4.41 2.12 5.07
C LEU A 38 4.88 1.21 3.92
N SER A 39 5.95 1.62 3.23
CA SER A 39 6.52 0.88 2.10
C SER A 39 6.97 -0.52 2.53
N VAL A 40 7.68 -0.60 3.65
CA VAL A 40 8.17 -1.88 4.22
C VAL A 40 7.00 -2.75 4.68
N GLY A 41 6.06 -2.16 5.41
CA GLY A 41 4.91 -2.89 5.96
C GLY A 41 4.03 -3.51 4.88
N VAL A 42 3.80 -2.79 3.77
CA VAL A 42 3.06 -3.30 2.61
C VAL A 42 3.89 -4.34 1.87
N TYR A 43 5.16 -4.05 1.54
CA TYR A 43 6.03 -4.96 0.80
C TYR A 43 6.20 -6.32 1.49
N ARG A 44 6.25 -6.33 2.82
CA ARG A 44 6.30 -7.55 3.64
C ARG A 44 5.08 -8.46 3.42
N ARG A 45 3.89 -7.87 3.25
CA ARG A 45 2.60 -8.58 3.29
C ARG A 45 1.99 -8.83 1.92
N ALA A 46 2.32 -8.00 0.93
CA ALA A 46 1.75 -8.07 -0.40
C ALA A 46 2.72 -7.60 -1.48
N ALA A 47 2.51 -8.09 -2.70
CA ALA A 47 2.95 -7.38 -3.90
C ALA A 47 1.96 -6.25 -4.18
N ALA A 48 2.47 -5.01 -4.24
CA ALA A 48 1.67 -3.81 -4.45
C ALA A 48 2.10 -3.10 -5.73
N GLU A 49 1.13 -2.61 -6.50
CA GLU A 49 1.36 -1.92 -7.76
C GLU A 49 0.31 -0.84 -7.98
N ILE A 50 0.74 0.36 -8.40
CA ILE A 50 -0.18 1.38 -8.92
C ILE A 50 -0.57 0.98 -10.34
N LEU A 51 -1.84 0.70 -10.56
CA LEU A 51 -2.40 0.38 -11.87
C LEU A 51 -2.64 1.65 -12.69
N GLU A 52 -3.18 2.69 -12.03
CA GLU A 52 -3.59 3.92 -12.70
C GLU A 52 -3.63 5.09 -11.72
N ARG A 53 -3.29 6.30 -12.20
CA ARG A 53 -3.56 7.56 -11.52
C ARG A 53 -4.94 8.07 -11.91
N VAL A 54 -5.80 8.28 -10.93
CA VAL A 54 -7.17 8.78 -11.14
C VAL A 54 -7.19 10.29 -10.85
N PRO A 55 -7.47 11.13 -11.85
CA PRO A 55 -7.47 12.58 -11.66
C PRO A 55 -8.63 13.02 -10.77
N ARG A 56 -8.43 14.06 -9.95
CA ARG A 56 -9.46 14.56 -9.02
C ARG A 56 -10.77 14.98 -9.70
N ASN A 57 -10.75 15.37 -10.98
CA ASN A 57 -11.95 15.75 -11.72
C ASN A 57 -12.85 14.55 -12.08
N ALA A 58 -12.41 13.31 -11.80
CA ALA A 58 -13.24 12.11 -11.91
C ALA A 58 -14.24 11.94 -10.75
N PHE A 59 -14.23 12.83 -9.75
CA PHE A 59 -15.07 12.73 -8.54
C PHE A 59 -15.99 13.94 -8.40
N HIS A 60 -17.13 13.72 -7.73
CA HIS A 60 -18.06 14.76 -7.33
C HIS A 60 -18.52 14.57 -5.86
N PRO A 61 -18.29 15.55 -4.96
CA PRO A 61 -17.55 16.79 -5.19
C PRO A 61 -16.05 16.52 -5.44
N GLN A 62 -15.40 17.42 -6.19
CA GLN A 62 -13.99 17.27 -6.55
C GLN A 62 -13.08 17.38 -5.31
N PRO A 63 -12.21 16.38 -5.02
CA PRO A 63 -11.24 16.45 -3.94
C PRO A 63 -10.06 17.38 -4.29
N ARG A 64 -9.24 17.71 -3.27
CA ARG A 64 -8.07 18.58 -3.44
C ARG A 64 -6.91 17.93 -4.21
N VAL A 65 -6.80 16.61 -4.12
CA VAL A 65 -5.68 15.82 -4.65
C VAL A 65 -6.18 14.70 -5.53
N ASP A 66 -5.30 14.20 -6.41
CA ASP A 66 -5.57 13.03 -7.22
C ASP A 66 -5.56 11.74 -6.38
N SER A 67 -6.09 10.67 -6.97
CA SER A 67 -6.11 9.33 -6.41
C SER A 67 -5.27 8.37 -7.27
N ALA A 68 -5.12 7.13 -6.81
CA ALA A 68 -4.57 6.03 -7.59
C ALA A 68 -5.28 4.72 -7.25
N LEU A 69 -5.47 3.90 -8.28
CA LEU A 69 -5.83 2.49 -8.13
C LEU A 69 -4.58 1.69 -7.83
N VAL A 70 -4.59 0.96 -6.72
CA VAL A 70 -3.50 0.11 -6.27
C VAL A 70 -3.99 -1.33 -6.21
N ARG A 71 -3.28 -2.22 -6.89
CA ARG A 71 -3.45 -3.66 -6.76
C ARG A 71 -2.62 -4.17 -5.59
N LEU A 72 -3.24 -4.98 -4.74
CA LEU A 72 -2.58 -5.73 -3.68
C LEU A 72 -2.81 -7.22 -3.91
N VAL A 73 -1.72 -7.98 -3.94
CA VAL A 73 -1.74 -9.44 -3.96
C VAL A 73 -0.99 -9.94 -2.72
N PRO A 74 -1.68 -10.47 -1.70
CA PRO A 74 -1.03 -11.02 -0.51
C PRO A 74 0.00 -12.08 -0.88
N ARG A 75 1.13 -12.09 -0.18
CA ARG A 75 2.21 -13.05 -0.42
C ARG A 75 2.94 -13.37 0.88
N PRO A 76 3.62 -14.53 0.95
CA PRO A 76 4.56 -14.80 2.03
C PRO A 76 5.63 -13.70 2.12
N SER A 77 6.14 -13.47 3.34
CA SER A 77 7.21 -12.50 3.56
C SER A 77 8.41 -12.83 2.64
N PRO A 78 8.95 -11.85 1.89
CA PRO A 78 10.10 -12.07 1.01
C PRO A 78 11.42 -12.28 1.75
N PHE A 79 11.42 -12.09 3.07
CA PHE A 79 12.57 -12.29 3.95
C PHE A 79 12.11 -12.95 5.26
N PRO A 80 12.99 -13.71 5.92
CA PRO A 80 12.69 -14.32 7.21
C PRO A 80 12.46 -13.23 8.28
N ILE A 81 11.46 -13.43 9.13
CA ILE A 81 11.15 -12.57 10.25
C ILE A 81 10.92 -13.48 11.46
N GLU A 82 11.83 -13.39 12.42
CA GLU A 82 11.82 -14.23 13.62
C GLU A 82 10.61 -13.92 14.53
N ASP A 83 10.37 -12.64 14.78
CA ASP A 83 9.21 -12.16 15.55
C ASP A 83 8.39 -11.15 14.73
N PRO A 84 7.31 -11.61 14.08
CA PRO A 84 6.37 -10.77 13.36
C PRO A 84 5.80 -9.60 14.17
N GLY A 85 5.46 -9.83 15.43
CA GLY A 85 4.79 -8.84 16.28
C GLY A 85 5.75 -7.73 16.68
N ARG A 86 6.99 -8.09 17.04
CA ARG A 86 8.05 -7.12 17.31
C ARG A 86 8.39 -6.29 16.08
N PHE A 87 8.45 -6.90 14.90
CA PHE A 87 8.76 -6.19 13.65
C PHE A 87 7.71 -5.10 13.34
N ASP A 88 6.42 -5.38 13.57
CA ASP A 88 5.35 -4.44 13.26
C ASP A 88 5.11 -3.37 14.34
N ALA A 89 5.66 -3.56 15.54
CA ALA A 89 5.54 -2.62 16.65
C ALA A 89 6.45 -1.38 16.52
N VAL A 90 7.46 -1.43 15.64
CA VAL A 90 8.42 -0.33 15.40
C VAL A 90 7.87 0.67 14.40
#